data_AF-A0AA41UZ72-F1
#
_entry.id   AF-A0AA41UZ72-F1
#
_cell.length_a   1.000
_cell.length_b   1.000
_cell.length_c   1.000
_cell.angle_alpha   90.00
_cell.angle_beta   90.00
_cell.angle_gamma   90.00
#
_symmetry.space_group_name_H-M   'P 1'
#
loop_
_entity.id
_entity.type
_entity.pdbx_description
1 polymer ?
#
loop_
_entity_poly.entity_id
_entity_poly.type
_entity_poly.pdbx_seq_one_letter_code
_entity_poly.pdbx_strand_id
1 'polypeptide(L)'
;MWSMDISAISRVSSVTSSLPHQAKTRSSFCIPKPWSFNCKRSSAPQLYKSHFVTCSALGDENSPLGLDVPFPRDYSELIEQAKEAAELAFKDEKQLMEIEFPTAGLESVPGDGEGGIEMTGSMQLIREFCDSFVTSEKVTRTRIFFPEAKEVEFARKSIFGGASFKLDYLTKPSFFEDFGFFEKVKMSDRVKPEDETFVVAYPYFNVNEMLVVEELYKEAVENNSRKMIIFNGELDRIRSGYYPPFFYPKLGALTKTFLPKIETIYYIHNFKGRNGGTLFRCYPGPWKVLRQLNGKYVCLHQQETMPSLKEVALDILTSTQSFKSLL
;
A
#
# COMPACT_ATOMS: atom_id res chain seq x y z
N MET A 1 6.43 -9.53 58.07
CA MET A 1 7.65 -9.37 58.89
C MET A 1 8.79 -9.31 57.88
N TRP A 2 9.25 -8.17 57.38
CA TRP A 2 9.59 -6.90 58.03
C TRP A 2 9.16 -5.70 57.21
N SER A 3 8.82 -4.63 57.93
CA SER A 3 8.55 -3.28 57.45
C SER A 3 9.87 -2.50 57.47
N MET A 4 10.04 -1.53 56.56
CA MET A 4 10.72 -0.25 56.84
C MET A 4 10.51 0.74 55.68
N ASP A 5 9.60 1.67 55.91
CA ASP A 5 9.59 3.02 55.33
C ASP A 5 10.83 3.81 55.78
N ILE A 6 11.42 4.63 54.90
CA ILE A 6 11.92 5.97 55.24
C ILE A 6 11.75 6.93 54.04
N SER A 7 11.00 8.00 54.30
CA SER A 7 10.83 9.23 53.54
C SER A 7 11.96 10.24 53.73
N ALA A 8 12.31 11.02 52.70
CA ALA A 8 12.79 12.43 52.76
C ALA A 8 12.93 12.96 51.30
N ILE A 9 12.08 13.85 50.76
CA ILE A 9 11.89 15.30 50.95
C ILE A 9 13.09 16.20 50.53
N SER A 10 12.76 17.19 49.68
CA SER A 10 13.43 18.47 49.39
C SER A 10 14.52 18.44 48.29
N ARG A 11 14.62 19.34 47.29
CA ARG A 11 14.10 20.71 47.15
C ARG A 11 14.20 21.19 45.69
N VAL A 12 13.33 22.16 45.41
CA VAL A 12 13.22 23.10 44.27
C VAL A 12 14.55 23.70 43.78
N SER A 13 14.67 23.93 42.47
CA SER A 13 15.28 25.16 41.90
C SER A 13 14.82 25.40 40.46
N SER A 14 13.94 26.38 40.31
CA SER A 14 13.61 27.09 39.08
C SER A 14 14.67 28.16 38.78
N VAL A 15 15.16 28.23 37.55
CA VAL A 15 15.84 29.44 37.04
C VAL A 15 15.33 29.77 35.64
N THR A 16 14.59 30.88 35.59
CA THR A 16 14.25 31.68 34.43
C THR A 16 15.40 32.61 34.03
N SER A 17 15.61 32.80 32.73
CA SER A 17 16.11 34.05 32.09
C SER A 17 16.37 33.72 30.61
N SER A 18 16.25 34.58 29.60
CA SER A 18 15.62 35.89 29.38
C SER A 18 15.88 36.17 27.89
N LEU A 19 14.88 36.66 27.16
CA LEU A 19 15.01 37.22 25.81
C LEU A 19 16.02 38.37 25.75
N PRO A 20 16.55 38.68 24.55
CA PRO A 20 16.58 40.09 24.16
C PRO A 20 16.00 40.40 22.77
N HIS A 21 15.72 41.69 22.64
CA HIS A 21 14.97 42.43 21.65
C HIS A 21 15.49 42.44 20.21
N GLN A 22 14.50 42.58 19.31
CA GLN A 22 14.43 43.37 18.07
C GLN A 22 15.67 44.16 17.61
N ALA A 23 15.97 44.04 16.31
CA ALA A 23 16.49 45.13 15.49
C ALA A 23 15.78 45.15 14.11
N LYS A 24 15.21 46.31 13.79
CA LYS A 24 14.67 46.70 12.48
C LYS A 24 15.82 47.20 11.59
N THR A 25 15.80 46.84 10.31
CA THR A 25 16.49 47.62 9.26
C THR A 25 15.64 47.67 7.99
N ARG A 26 15.35 48.90 7.55
CA ARG A 26 14.79 49.29 6.26
C ARG A 26 15.94 49.51 5.26
N SER A 27 15.72 49.11 4.01
CA SER A 27 16.18 49.74 2.74
C SER A 27 16.25 48.64 1.68
N SER A 28 15.91 48.78 0.40
CA SER A 28 15.53 49.91 -0.45
C SER A 28 15.10 49.30 -1.79
N PHE A 29 14.10 49.91 -2.42
CA PHE A 29 13.75 49.68 -3.82
C PHE A 29 14.93 49.94 -4.76
N CYS A 30 15.16 49.06 -5.73
CA CYS A 30 15.79 49.40 -7.01
C CYS A 30 15.16 48.54 -8.13
N ILE A 31 14.47 49.23 -9.04
CA ILE A 31 13.98 48.73 -10.33
C ILE A 31 15.10 48.98 -11.37
N PRO A 32 15.33 48.05 -12.31
CA PRO A 32 15.71 48.45 -13.65
C PRO A 32 14.63 48.07 -14.68
N LYS A 33 14.41 49.01 -15.60
CA LYS A 33 13.49 49.00 -16.75
C LYS A 33 14.16 48.33 -17.98
N PRO A 34 13.46 48.20 -19.13
CA PRO A 34 13.45 47.00 -19.96
C PRO A 34 14.53 46.99 -21.06
N TRP A 35 14.88 45.80 -21.53
CA TRP A 35 15.51 45.61 -22.84
C TRP A 35 14.54 44.99 -23.82
N SER A 36 14.46 45.59 -25.01
CA SER A 36 13.58 45.23 -26.10
C SER A 36 14.39 44.74 -27.32
N PHE A 37 13.80 43.76 -28.02
CA PHE A 37 14.09 43.25 -29.38
C PHE A 37 15.41 42.52 -29.63
N ASN A 38 15.33 41.23 -29.98
CA ASN A 38 15.29 40.88 -31.41
C ASN A 38 14.75 39.47 -31.67
N CYS A 39 13.93 39.36 -32.71
CA CYS A 39 13.29 38.15 -33.21
C CYS A 39 14.23 37.41 -34.17
N LYS A 40 14.43 36.10 -33.97
CA LYS A 40 14.90 35.19 -35.03
C LYS A 40 14.09 33.89 -34.99
N ARG A 41 13.43 33.63 -36.12
CA ARG A 41 12.77 32.39 -36.56
C ARG A 41 13.73 31.20 -36.41
N SER A 42 13.37 30.17 -35.63
CA SER A 42 12.59 28.97 -36.00
C SER A 42 13.47 27.73 -36.24
N SER A 43 13.33 26.74 -35.38
CA SER A 43 13.28 25.32 -35.73
C SER A 43 12.39 24.63 -34.69
N ALA A 44 11.26 24.08 -35.15
CA ALA A 44 10.22 23.52 -34.30
C ALA A 44 10.65 22.14 -33.76
N PRO A 45 10.56 21.86 -32.45
CA PRO A 45 10.54 20.50 -31.97
C PRO A 45 9.13 19.91 -32.17
N GLN A 46 9.07 18.69 -32.69
CA GLN A 46 7.85 17.92 -32.90
C GLN A 46 7.07 17.80 -31.58
N LEU A 47 5.88 18.38 -31.52
CA LEU A 47 4.93 18.14 -30.45
C LEU A 47 4.43 16.70 -30.54
N TYR A 48 4.79 15.90 -29.54
CA TYR A 48 4.06 14.68 -29.21
C TYR A 48 2.67 15.11 -28.72
N LYS A 49 1.62 14.77 -29.47
CA LYS A 49 0.23 15.03 -29.07
C LYS A 49 -0.10 14.19 -27.83
N SER A 50 0.08 14.77 -26.65
CA SER A 50 -0.59 14.30 -25.44
C SER A 50 -2.08 14.57 -25.61
N HIS A 51 -2.88 13.50 -25.71
CA HIS A 51 -4.32 13.60 -25.63
C HIS A 51 -4.70 13.89 -24.17
N PHE A 52 -4.93 15.17 -23.86
CA PHE A 52 -5.58 15.58 -22.62
C PHE A 52 -7.04 15.12 -22.65
N VAL A 53 -7.38 14.11 -21.84
CA VAL A 53 -8.78 13.82 -21.51
C VAL A 53 -9.10 14.63 -20.26
N THR A 54 -9.95 15.64 -20.41
CA THR A 54 -10.49 16.39 -19.28
C THR A 54 -11.72 15.64 -18.79
N CYS A 55 -11.57 14.73 -17.81
CA CYS A 55 -12.74 14.15 -17.16
C CYS A 55 -13.29 15.18 -16.16
N SER A 56 -14.36 15.87 -16.55
CA SER A 56 -15.18 16.62 -15.59
C SER A 56 -15.88 15.62 -14.68
N ALA A 57 -15.61 15.68 -13.38
CA ALA A 57 -16.33 14.92 -12.37
C ALA A 57 -17.77 15.49 -12.20
N LEU A 58 -18.62 15.16 -13.16
CA LEU A 58 -20.07 15.14 -13.05
C LEU A 58 -20.47 13.84 -13.75
N GLY A 59 -21.05 12.91 -12.98
CA GLY A 59 -21.29 11.54 -13.42
C GLY A 59 -22.06 11.50 -14.74
N ASP A 60 -21.41 10.98 -15.76
CA ASP A 60 -22.08 10.48 -16.96
C ASP A 60 -22.55 9.05 -16.62
N GLU A 61 -23.86 8.84 -16.59
CA GLU A 61 -24.51 7.53 -16.33
C GLU A 61 -24.26 6.47 -17.42
N ASN A 62 -23.22 6.61 -18.25
CA ASN A 62 -22.87 5.66 -19.31
C ASN A 62 -21.35 5.41 -19.45
N SER A 63 -20.55 5.58 -18.40
CA SER A 63 -19.22 4.97 -18.35
C SER A 63 -19.36 3.45 -18.22
N PRO A 64 -18.60 2.61 -18.96
CA PRO A 64 -18.62 1.17 -18.75
C PRO A 64 -18.35 0.87 -17.27
N LEU A 65 -19.28 0.14 -16.64
CA LEU A 65 -19.25 -0.19 -15.21
C LEU A 65 -17.84 -0.60 -14.79
N GLY A 66 -17.21 0.17 -13.90
CA GLY A 66 -15.91 -0.16 -13.30
C GLY A 66 -14.63 0.48 -13.91
N LEU A 67 -14.72 1.31 -14.96
CA LEU A 67 -13.52 1.93 -15.54
C LEU A 67 -13.07 3.23 -14.84
N ASP A 68 -14.00 4.02 -14.30
CA ASP A 68 -13.69 5.31 -13.66
C ASP A 68 -14.09 5.36 -12.18
N VAL A 69 -13.49 4.49 -11.38
CA VAL A 69 -13.68 4.50 -9.91
C VAL A 69 -13.01 5.75 -9.31
N PRO A 70 -13.71 6.53 -8.46
CA PRO A 70 -13.13 7.67 -7.76
C PRO A 70 -12.25 7.23 -6.58
N PHE A 71 -11.40 8.13 -6.11
CA PHE A 71 -10.63 7.90 -4.87
C PHE A 71 -11.59 7.80 -3.68
N PRO A 72 -11.43 6.82 -2.76
CA PRO A 72 -12.37 6.60 -1.67
C PRO A 72 -12.36 7.76 -0.67
N ARG A 73 -13.52 8.08 -0.09
CA ARG A 73 -13.62 9.12 0.96
C ARG A 73 -13.20 8.63 2.34
N ASP A 74 -13.40 7.34 2.60
CA ASP A 74 -13.09 6.68 3.86
C ASP A 74 -12.79 5.19 3.64
N TYR A 75 -12.45 4.47 4.72
CA TYR A 75 -12.14 3.05 4.66
C TYR A 75 -13.36 2.18 4.30
N SER A 76 -14.59 2.63 4.59
CA SER A 76 -15.79 1.86 4.24
C SER A 76 -15.98 1.84 2.71
N GLU A 77 -15.84 2.99 2.07
CA GLU A 77 -15.87 3.08 0.60
C GLU A 77 -14.68 2.35 -0.03
N LEU A 78 -13.49 2.43 0.57
CA LEU A 78 -12.32 1.67 0.12
C LEU A 78 -12.59 0.16 0.12
N ILE A 79 -13.16 -0.38 1.20
CA ILE A 79 -13.44 -1.81 1.33
C ILE A 79 -14.50 -2.25 0.32
N GLU A 80 -15.50 -1.43 0.07
CA GLU A 80 -16.51 -1.69 -0.96
C GLU A 80 -15.90 -1.73 -2.37
N GLN A 81 -15.07 -0.74 -2.72
CA GLN A 81 -14.36 -0.71 -4.00
C GLN A 81 -13.41 -1.91 -4.16
N ALA A 82 -12.65 -2.25 -3.10
CA ALA A 82 -11.73 -3.39 -3.12
C ALA A 82 -12.47 -4.73 -3.27
N LYS A 83 -13.65 -4.86 -2.66
CA LYS A 83 -14.53 -6.03 -2.81
C LYS A 83 -15.01 -6.15 -4.25
N GLU A 84 -15.57 -5.10 -4.83
CA GLU A 84 -16.04 -5.11 -6.22
C GLU A 84 -14.89 -5.46 -7.19
N ALA A 85 -13.71 -4.88 -6.98
CA ALA A 85 -12.50 -5.21 -7.74
C ALA A 85 -12.12 -6.68 -7.62
N ALA A 86 -12.20 -7.27 -6.42
CA ALA A 86 -11.92 -8.69 -6.20
C ALA A 86 -12.97 -9.59 -6.87
N GLU A 87 -14.25 -9.24 -6.80
CA GLU A 87 -15.33 -10.00 -7.46
C GLU A 87 -15.17 -10.00 -8.99
N LEU A 88 -14.83 -8.84 -9.57
CA LEU A 88 -14.54 -8.71 -11.00
C LEU A 88 -13.29 -9.51 -11.39
N ALA A 89 -12.22 -9.42 -10.62
CA ALA A 89 -10.99 -10.19 -10.87
C ALA A 89 -11.23 -11.71 -10.76
N PHE A 90 -12.07 -12.16 -9.82
CA PHE A 90 -12.45 -13.56 -9.69
C PHE A 90 -13.25 -14.03 -10.92
N LYS A 91 -14.18 -13.21 -11.40
CA LYS A 91 -14.96 -13.47 -12.63
C LYS A 91 -14.07 -13.55 -13.87
N ASP A 92 -13.01 -12.75 -13.92
CA ASP A 92 -12.00 -12.77 -14.99
C ASP A 92 -10.89 -13.82 -14.75
N GLU A 93 -11.15 -14.76 -13.84
CA GLU A 93 -10.31 -15.91 -13.52
C GLU A 93 -8.90 -15.58 -13.01
N LYS A 94 -8.67 -14.36 -12.50
CA LYS A 94 -7.41 -13.99 -11.84
C LYS A 94 -7.21 -14.85 -10.59
N GLN A 95 -6.07 -15.52 -10.49
CA GLN A 95 -5.80 -16.44 -9.38
C GLN A 95 -4.96 -15.84 -8.27
N LEU A 96 -4.07 -14.92 -8.61
CA LEU A 96 -3.11 -14.32 -7.70
C LEU A 96 -3.25 -12.82 -7.77
N MET A 97 -3.64 -12.21 -6.65
CA MET A 97 -4.02 -10.81 -6.58
C MET A 97 -3.33 -10.10 -5.41
N GLU A 98 -3.17 -8.79 -5.54
CA GLU A 98 -2.76 -7.92 -4.45
C GLU A 98 -3.77 -6.79 -4.18
N ILE A 99 -3.90 -6.47 -2.91
CA ILE A 99 -4.58 -5.30 -2.39
C ILE A 99 -3.59 -4.56 -1.50
N GLU A 100 -3.31 -3.30 -1.80
CA GLU A 100 -2.36 -2.47 -1.04
C GLU A 100 -2.98 -1.09 -0.77
N PHE A 101 -2.99 -0.66 0.48
CA PHE A 101 -3.44 0.68 0.85
C PHE A 101 -2.85 1.11 2.19
N PRO A 102 -2.76 2.42 2.47
CA PRO A 102 -2.28 2.92 3.75
C PRO A 102 -3.24 2.54 4.89
N THR A 103 -2.70 2.11 6.03
CA THR A 103 -3.47 1.70 7.22
C THR A 103 -3.47 2.75 8.34
N ALA A 104 -2.59 3.75 8.28
CA ALA A 104 -2.50 4.86 9.24
C ALA A 104 -3.37 6.08 8.85
N GLY A 105 -4.34 5.89 7.94
CA GLY A 105 -5.19 6.92 7.34
C GLY A 105 -5.01 7.00 5.82
N LEU A 106 -6.08 7.31 5.08
CA LEU A 106 -6.06 7.32 3.60
C LEU A 106 -5.04 8.27 2.97
N GLU A 107 -4.66 9.33 3.69
CA GLU A 107 -3.68 10.33 3.25
C GLU A 107 -2.26 10.06 3.79
N SER A 108 -2.11 9.05 4.65
CA SER A 108 -0.81 8.69 5.21
C SER A 108 0.08 8.11 4.12
N VAL A 109 1.39 8.34 4.23
CA VAL A 109 2.36 7.73 3.32
C VAL A 109 3.09 6.60 4.03
N PRO A 110 3.76 5.70 3.28
CA PRO A 110 4.52 4.62 3.90
C PRO A 110 5.50 5.13 4.97
N GLY A 111 5.41 4.55 6.18
CA GLY A 111 6.23 4.91 7.34
C GLY A 111 5.68 6.07 8.20
N ASP A 112 4.48 6.58 7.93
CA ASP A 112 3.78 7.48 8.86
C ASP A 112 3.19 6.76 10.07
N GLY A 113 2.83 5.49 9.92
CA GLY A 113 2.38 4.66 11.02
C GLY A 113 3.54 4.04 11.78
N GLU A 114 3.27 3.67 13.02
CA GLU A 114 4.14 2.77 13.78
C GLU A 114 3.84 1.33 13.34
N GLY A 115 4.85 0.53 13.02
CA GLY A 115 4.64 -0.79 12.39
C GLY A 115 3.66 -1.71 13.15
N GLY A 116 3.63 -1.66 14.49
CA GLY A 116 2.65 -2.43 15.28
C GLY A 116 1.20 -1.96 15.11
N ILE A 117 0.99 -0.66 14.93
CA ILE A 117 -0.31 -0.05 14.67
C ILE A 117 -0.74 -0.38 13.24
N GLU A 118 0.18 -0.31 12.27
CA GLU A 118 -0.10 -0.63 10.87
C GLU A 118 -0.52 -2.10 10.68
N MET A 119 0.16 -3.05 11.34
CA MET A 119 -0.21 -4.48 11.31
C MET A 119 -1.59 -4.72 11.93
N THR A 120 -1.87 -4.11 13.09
CA THR A 120 -3.19 -4.24 13.74
C THR A 120 -4.30 -3.62 12.90
N GLY A 121 -4.07 -2.45 12.29
CA GLY A 121 -5.00 -1.81 11.37
C GLY A 121 -5.22 -2.63 10.11
N SER A 122 -4.17 -3.21 9.53
CA SER A 122 -4.26 -4.13 8.41
C SER A 122 -5.11 -5.35 8.76
N MET A 123 -4.91 -5.95 9.94
CA MET A 123 -5.72 -7.07 10.42
C MET A 123 -7.22 -6.71 10.54
N GLN A 124 -7.55 -5.52 11.03
CA GLN A 124 -8.93 -5.04 11.10
C GLN A 124 -9.55 -4.88 9.70
N LEU A 125 -8.83 -4.24 8.78
CA LEU A 125 -9.32 -4.00 7.42
C LEU A 125 -9.45 -5.30 6.62
N ILE A 126 -8.55 -6.27 6.83
CA ILE A 126 -8.69 -7.63 6.26
C ILE A 126 -9.97 -8.29 6.80
N ARG A 127 -10.27 -8.16 8.09
CA ARG A 127 -11.49 -8.73 8.68
C ARG A 127 -12.74 -8.11 8.06
N GLU A 128 -12.80 -6.78 7.94
CA GLU A 128 -13.92 -6.06 7.33
C GLU A 128 -14.09 -6.44 5.86
N PHE A 129 -12.99 -6.52 5.11
CA PHE A 129 -13.00 -7.02 3.74
C PHE A 129 -13.55 -8.44 3.66
N CYS A 130 -13.04 -9.37 4.47
CA CYS A 130 -13.48 -10.76 4.46
C CYS A 130 -14.95 -10.92 4.84
N ASP A 131 -15.45 -10.17 5.82
CA ASP A 131 -16.86 -10.18 6.22
C ASP A 131 -17.78 -9.68 5.08
N SER A 132 -17.30 -8.75 4.24
CA SER A 132 -18.05 -8.19 3.12
C SER A 132 -17.94 -9.02 1.82
N PHE A 133 -16.77 -9.60 1.56
CA PHE A 133 -16.43 -10.32 0.33
C PHE A 133 -16.77 -11.82 0.39
N VAL A 134 -16.56 -12.46 1.54
CA VAL A 134 -16.72 -13.91 1.66
C VAL A 134 -18.15 -14.25 2.05
N THR A 135 -18.86 -14.93 1.14
CA THR A 135 -20.22 -15.41 1.43
C THR A 135 -20.21 -16.44 2.57
N SER A 136 -21.31 -16.54 3.32
CA SER A 136 -21.45 -17.46 4.46
C SER A 136 -21.07 -18.92 4.14
N GLU A 137 -21.36 -19.37 2.92
CA GLU A 137 -21.03 -20.73 2.45
C GLU A 137 -19.53 -20.93 2.18
N LYS A 138 -18.79 -19.86 1.95
CA LYS A 138 -17.35 -19.87 1.63
C LYS A 138 -16.47 -19.53 2.82
N VAL A 139 -17.04 -19.09 3.95
CA VAL A 139 -16.28 -18.76 5.17
C VAL A 139 -15.41 -19.93 5.63
N THR A 140 -15.96 -21.14 5.69
CA THR A 140 -15.21 -22.35 6.08
C THR A 140 -14.27 -22.86 4.99
N ARG A 141 -14.37 -22.33 3.77
CA ARG A 141 -13.50 -22.63 2.62
C ARG A 141 -12.47 -21.53 2.37
N THR A 142 -12.47 -20.49 3.20
CA THR A 142 -11.50 -19.39 3.16
C THR A 142 -10.52 -19.51 4.31
N ARG A 143 -9.23 -19.47 3.98
CA ARG A 143 -8.15 -19.54 4.97
C ARG A 143 -7.30 -18.28 4.91
N ILE A 144 -7.07 -17.71 6.08
CA ILE A 144 -6.29 -16.48 6.27
C ILE A 144 -4.96 -16.86 6.89
N PHE A 145 -3.87 -16.52 6.21
CA PHE A 145 -2.50 -16.73 6.66
C PHE A 145 -1.94 -15.43 7.23
N PHE A 146 -1.56 -15.46 8.51
CA PHE A 146 -0.80 -14.40 9.16
C PHE A 146 0.70 -14.65 9.06
N PRO A 147 1.56 -13.64 9.24
CA PRO A 147 3.02 -13.81 9.22
C PRO A 147 3.51 -14.92 10.16
N GLU A 148 3.04 -14.93 11.42
CA GLU A 148 3.51 -15.85 12.45
C GLU A 148 2.42 -16.33 13.43
N ALA A 149 2.72 -17.41 14.17
CA ALA A 149 1.75 -18.08 15.03
C ALA A 149 1.20 -17.18 16.17
N LYS A 150 2.03 -16.28 16.72
CA LYS A 150 1.60 -15.34 17.76
C LYS A 150 0.52 -14.38 17.24
N GLU A 151 0.61 -13.97 15.98
CA GLU A 151 -0.41 -13.13 15.36
C GLU A 151 -1.70 -13.88 15.13
N VAL A 152 -1.65 -15.18 14.80
CA VAL A 152 -2.85 -16.02 14.76
C VAL A 152 -3.53 -16.10 16.12
N GLU A 153 -2.76 -16.30 17.19
CA GLU A 153 -3.30 -16.32 18.55
C GLU A 153 -3.93 -14.99 18.93
N PHE A 154 -3.26 -13.87 18.60
CA PHE A 154 -3.80 -12.54 18.81
C PHE A 154 -5.09 -12.34 18.01
N ALA A 155 -5.07 -12.60 16.70
CA ALA A 155 -6.22 -12.48 15.82
C ALA A 155 -7.44 -13.25 16.33
N ARG A 156 -7.26 -14.51 16.74
CA ARG A 156 -8.34 -15.35 17.29
C ARG A 156 -8.94 -14.77 18.58
N LYS A 157 -8.13 -14.14 19.42
CA LYS A 157 -8.55 -13.57 20.70
C LYS A 157 -9.16 -12.16 20.55
N SER A 158 -8.80 -11.45 19.48
CA SER A 158 -9.21 -10.06 19.23
C SER A 158 -10.11 -9.93 18.00
N ILE A 159 -9.54 -9.52 16.87
CA ILE A 159 -10.23 -9.02 15.67
C ILE A 159 -11.04 -10.11 14.95
N PHE A 160 -10.56 -11.36 15.00
CA PHE A 160 -11.24 -12.53 14.43
C PHE A 160 -12.03 -13.32 15.49
N GLY A 161 -12.18 -12.77 16.69
CA GLY A 161 -13.04 -13.36 17.72
C GLY A 161 -14.47 -13.56 17.20
N GLY A 162 -14.99 -14.78 17.35
CA GLY A 162 -16.34 -15.14 16.89
C GLY A 162 -16.49 -15.38 15.38
N ALA A 163 -15.44 -15.14 14.58
CA ALA A 163 -15.48 -15.45 13.15
C ALA A 163 -15.25 -16.94 12.88
N SER A 164 -15.87 -17.47 11.83
CA SER A 164 -15.70 -18.87 11.43
C SER A 164 -14.57 -19.09 10.41
N PHE A 165 -13.77 -18.05 10.12
CA PHE A 165 -12.64 -18.16 9.19
C PHE A 165 -11.56 -19.12 9.73
N LYS A 166 -10.94 -19.88 8.82
CA LYS A 166 -9.75 -20.67 9.14
C LYS A 166 -8.55 -19.74 9.23
N LEU A 167 -7.91 -19.65 10.39
CA LEU A 167 -6.69 -18.85 10.56
C LEU A 167 -5.47 -19.77 10.70
N ASP A 168 -4.41 -19.45 9.96
CA ASP A 168 -3.13 -20.17 9.95
C ASP A 168 -1.99 -19.15 9.80
N TYR A 169 -0.74 -19.60 9.73
CA TYR A 169 0.43 -18.72 9.64
C TYR A 169 1.47 -19.19 8.62
N LEU A 170 2.26 -18.26 8.11
CA LEU A 170 3.32 -18.51 7.13
C LEU A 170 4.60 -19.06 7.79
N THR A 171 5.08 -18.40 8.85
CA THR A 171 6.36 -18.73 9.49
C THR A 171 6.17 -19.31 10.88
N LYS A 172 6.89 -20.38 11.20
CA LYS A 172 6.90 -20.90 12.58
C LYS A 172 7.59 -19.88 13.49
N PRO A 173 7.15 -19.71 14.75
CA PRO A 173 7.95 -18.99 15.73
C PRO A 173 9.28 -19.74 15.91
N SER A 174 10.37 -19.11 15.46
CA SER A 174 11.75 -19.58 15.56
C SER A 174 12.21 -19.61 17.03
N PHE A 175 11.66 -20.52 17.85
CA PHE A 175 12.20 -20.79 19.19
C PHE A 175 12.91 -22.15 19.28
N PHE A 176 12.84 -22.97 18.23
CA PHE A 176 13.55 -24.25 18.13
C PHE A 176 14.40 -24.40 16.86
N GLU A 177 14.36 -23.44 15.92
CA GLU A 177 15.18 -23.47 14.70
C GLU A 177 16.68 -23.30 14.98
N ASP A 178 17.05 -22.74 16.14
CA ASP A 178 18.44 -22.67 16.61
C ASP A 178 18.99 -24.00 17.17
N PHE A 179 18.17 -25.05 17.29
CA PHE A 179 18.57 -26.32 17.92
C PHE A 179 18.52 -27.57 17.01
N GLY A 180 18.52 -27.39 15.68
CA GLY A 180 19.02 -28.43 14.76
C GLY A 180 18.22 -29.74 14.67
N PHE A 181 16.96 -29.77 15.11
CA PHE A 181 16.09 -30.94 14.94
C PHE A 181 14.65 -30.56 14.55
N PHE A 182 14.14 -31.24 13.50
CA PHE A 182 12.74 -31.46 13.08
C PHE A 182 12.13 -30.68 11.90
N GLU A 183 11.16 -31.38 11.29
CA GLU A 183 10.60 -31.29 9.94
C GLU A 183 10.18 -29.88 9.48
N LYS A 184 10.64 -29.54 8.27
CA LYS A 184 10.08 -28.46 7.45
C LYS A 184 8.65 -28.88 7.06
N VAL A 185 7.67 -28.44 7.84
CA VAL A 185 6.25 -28.58 7.51
C VAL A 185 6.00 -27.77 6.24
N LYS A 186 5.56 -28.43 5.17
CA LYS A 186 5.31 -27.77 3.88
C LYS A 186 4.00 -26.99 3.94
N MET A 187 3.85 -25.97 3.10
CA MET A 187 2.58 -25.25 3.00
C MET A 187 1.45 -26.17 2.51
N SER A 188 1.77 -27.15 1.68
CA SER A 188 0.86 -28.24 1.27
C SER A 188 0.20 -28.98 2.44
N ASP A 189 0.91 -29.13 3.56
CA ASP A 189 0.42 -29.90 4.72
C ASP A 189 -0.57 -29.08 5.58
N ARG A 190 -0.58 -27.76 5.40
CA ARG A 190 -1.45 -26.81 6.14
C ARG A 190 -2.74 -26.51 5.42
N VAL A 191 -2.71 -26.56 4.08
CA VAL A 191 -3.90 -26.38 3.25
C VAL A 191 -4.69 -27.67 3.16
N LYS A 192 -6.01 -27.55 3.09
CA LYS A 192 -6.91 -28.70 2.93
C LYS A 192 -7.55 -28.71 1.54
N PRO A 193 -7.94 -29.88 1.00
CA PRO A 193 -8.58 -29.99 -0.31
C PRO A 193 -9.76 -29.02 -0.51
N GLU A 194 -10.58 -28.84 0.52
CA GLU A 194 -11.77 -27.99 0.51
C GLU A 194 -11.49 -26.48 0.62
N ASP A 195 -10.25 -26.06 0.85
CA ASP A 195 -9.92 -24.64 0.83
C ASP A 195 -10.02 -24.13 -0.62
N GLU A 196 -10.72 -23.01 -0.82
CA GLU A 196 -10.95 -22.39 -2.14
C GLU A 196 -10.25 -21.04 -2.27
N THR A 197 -10.18 -20.27 -1.18
CA THR A 197 -9.60 -18.92 -1.18
C THR A 197 -8.58 -18.79 -0.05
N PHE A 198 -7.42 -18.26 -0.39
CA PHE A 198 -6.36 -17.90 0.54
C PHE A 198 -6.24 -16.37 0.63
N VAL A 199 -6.24 -15.85 1.85
CA VAL A 199 -5.94 -14.46 2.12
C VAL A 199 -4.63 -14.42 2.88
N VAL A 200 -3.63 -13.71 2.37
CA VAL A 200 -2.32 -13.57 3.01
C VAL A 200 -2.23 -12.18 3.60
N ALA A 201 -2.14 -12.12 4.93
CA ALA A 201 -2.12 -10.88 5.68
C ALA A 201 -0.69 -10.35 5.80
N TYR A 202 -0.44 -9.18 5.20
CA TYR A 202 0.74 -8.33 5.41
C TYR A 202 2.10 -9.03 5.55
N PRO A 203 2.53 -9.85 4.57
CA PRO A 203 3.76 -10.65 4.64
C PRO A 203 5.05 -9.83 4.37
N TYR A 204 5.28 -8.74 5.13
CA TYR A 204 6.42 -7.84 4.95
C TYR A 204 7.37 -7.74 6.14
N PHE A 205 7.04 -8.32 7.30
CA PHE A 205 7.87 -8.16 8.50
C PHE A 205 9.21 -8.89 8.33
N ASN A 206 9.18 -10.08 7.74
CA ASN A 206 10.36 -10.86 7.38
C ASN A 206 10.38 -11.17 5.88
N VAL A 207 11.51 -10.92 5.23
CA VAL A 207 11.71 -11.25 3.81
C VAL A 207 11.44 -12.72 3.46
N ASN A 208 11.58 -13.63 4.43
CA ASN A 208 11.29 -15.05 4.24
C ASN A 208 9.79 -15.32 4.11
N GLU A 209 8.90 -14.47 4.65
CA GLU A 209 7.45 -14.62 4.53
C GLU A 209 7.04 -14.65 3.05
N MET A 210 7.56 -13.74 2.24
CA MET A 210 7.26 -13.70 0.81
C MET A 210 7.74 -14.95 0.05
N LEU A 211 8.82 -15.59 0.51
CA LEU A 211 9.27 -16.87 -0.04
C LEU A 211 8.28 -18.00 0.28
N VAL A 212 7.69 -17.98 1.47
CA VAL A 212 6.64 -18.92 1.87
C VAL A 212 5.35 -18.64 1.10
N VAL A 213 5.03 -17.38 0.79
CA VAL A 213 3.89 -17.02 -0.07
C VAL A 213 4.07 -17.59 -1.49
N GLU A 214 5.27 -17.52 -2.06
CA GLU A 214 5.57 -18.17 -3.35
C GLU A 214 5.45 -19.71 -3.24
N GLU A 215 5.92 -20.32 -2.15
CA GLU A 215 5.78 -21.76 -1.89
C GLU A 215 4.29 -22.16 -1.83
N LEU A 216 3.48 -21.42 -1.06
CA LEU A 216 2.03 -21.61 -0.97
C LEU A 216 1.35 -21.47 -2.34
N TYR A 217 1.73 -20.47 -3.15
CA TYR A 217 1.18 -20.31 -4.49
C TYR A 217 1.44 -21.55 -5.35
N LYS A 218 2.70 -22.00 -5.43
CA LYS A 218 3.10 -23.13 -6.28
C LYS A 218 2.44 -24.44 -5.85
N GLU A 219 2.36 -24.68 -4.55
CA GLU A 219 1.86 -25.94 -4.00
C GLU A 219 0.33 -26.00 -3.96
N ALA A 220 -0.34 -24.88 -3.68
CA ALA A 220 -1.78 -24.88 -3.41
C ALA A 220 -2.63 -24.19 -4.48
N VAL A 221 -2.09 -23.24 -5.26
CA VAL A 221 -2.87 -22.34 -6.12
C VAL A 221 -2.63 -22.57 -7.61
N GLU A 222 -1.37 -22.57 -8.06
CA GLU A 222 -1.00 -22.50 -9.49
C GLU A 222 -1.63 -23.59 -10.36
N ASN A 223 -1.83 -24.79 -9.81
CA ASN A 223 -2.38 -25.94 -10.54
C ASN A 223 -3.81 -26.33 -10.09
N ASN A 224 -4.47 -25.46 -9.33
CA ASN A 224 -5.85 -25.66 -8.85
C ASN A 224 -6.74 -24.48 -9.26
N SER A 225 -8.04 -24.56 -9.04
CA SER A 225 -8.98 -23.43 -9.24
C SER A 225 -8.98 -22.43 -8.06
N ARG A 226 -8.09 -22.62 -7.08
CA ARG A 226 -8.01 -21.78 -5.88
C ARG A 226 -7.54 -20.37 -6.23
N LYS A 227 -7.91 -19.42 -5.36
CA LYS A 227 -7.58 -18.00 -5.49
C LYS A 227 -6.77 -17.55 -4.28
N MET A 228 -5.85 -16.61 -4.48
CA MET A 228 -5.04 -16.03 -3.43
C MET A 228 -5.00 -14.50 -3.54
N ILE A 229 -5.26 -13.83 -2.42
CA ILE A 229 -5.20 -12.37 -2.30
C ILE A 229 -4.17 -12.02 -1.23
N ILE A 230 -3.18 -11.21 -1.60
CA ILE A 230 -2.16 -10.69 -0.69
C ILE A 230 -2.58 -9.28 -0.27
N PHE A 231 -2.71 -9.04 1.03
CA PHE A 231 -3.06 -7.74 1.59
C PHE A 231 -1.84 -7.04 2.17
N ASN A 232 -1.66 -5.77 1.82
CA ASN A 232 -0.66 -4.86 2.41
C ASN A 232 0.70 -5.53 2.54
N GLY A 233 1.22 -6.09 1.45
CA GLY A 233 2.44 -6.91 1.45
C GLY A 233 3.73 -6.13 1.23
N GLU A 234 3.65 -4.79 1.10
CA GLU A 234 4.77 -3.90 0.78
C GLU A 234 5.63 -4.40 -0.40
N LEU A 235 4.97 -4.98 -1.41
CA LEU A 235 5.64 -5.64 -2.54
C LEU A 235 6.54 -4.69 -3.34
N ASP A 236 6.30 -3.38 -3.26
CA ASP A 236 7.13 -2.36 -3.87
C ASP A 236 8.55 -2.30 -3.32
N ARG A 237 8.80 -2.70 -2.06
CA ARG A 237 10.18 -2.84 -1.56
C ARG A 237 10.95 -3.87 -2.40
N ILE A 238 10.29 -4.97 -2.75
CA ILE A 238 10.89 -6.02 -3.57
C ILE A 238 10.99 -5.58 -5.03
N ARG A 239 9.92 -4.97 -5.59
CA ARG A 239 9.89 -4.47 -6.99
C ARG A 239 10.92 -3.38 -7.26
N SER A 240 11.14 -2.47 -6.31
CA SER A 240 12.07 -1.34 -6.44
C SER A 240 13.54 -1.73 -6.30
N GLY A 241 13.82 -3.00 -5.95
CA GLY A 241 15.19 -3.47 -5.74
C GLY A 241 15.79 -3.02 -4.41
N TYR A 242 14.97 -2.72 -3.40
CA TYR A 242 15.43 -2.41 -2.04
C TYR A 242 16.35 -3.51 -1.49
N TYR A 243 16.06 -4.76 -1.84
CA TYR A 243 16.90 -5.93 -1.54
C TYR A 243 17.80 -6.26 -2.74
N PRO A 244 19.11 -5.95 -2.70
CA PRO A 244 19.99 -6.19 -3.84
C PRO A 244 20.10 -7.70 -4.14
N PRO A 245 19.90 -8.15 -5.38
CA PRO A 245 19.90 -9.57 -5.72
C PRO A 245 21.20 -10.31 -5.40
N PHE A 246 22.33 -9.60 -5.32
CA PHE A 246 23.62 -10.18 -4.92
C PHE A 246 23.60 -10.71 -3.47
N PHE A 247 22.92 -10.00 -2.56
CA PHE A 247 22.78 -10.41 -1.16
C PHE A 247 21.52 -11.24 -0.92
N TYR A 248 20.47 -11.03 -1.73
CA TYR A 248 19.17 -11.70 -1.59
C TYR A 248 18.74 -12.37 -2.91
N PRO A 249 19.46 -13.40 -3.38
CA PRO A 249 19.22 -14.00 -4.70
C PRO A 249 17.82 -14.59 -4.84
N LYS A 250 17.25 -15.14 -3.75
CA LYS A 250 15.88 -15.66 -3.75
C LYS A 250 14.83 -14.55 -3.97
N LEU A 251 14.99 -13.41 -3.32
CA LEU A 251 14.10 -12.25 -3.56
C LEU A 251 14.29 -11.67 -4.96
N GLY A 252 15.54 -11.62 -5.43
CA GLY A 252 15.83 -11.26 -6.83
C GLY A 252 15.13 -12.19 -7.82
N ALA A 253 15.01 -13.49 -7.52
CA ALA A 253 14.23 -14.42 -8.34
C ALA A 253 12.73 -14.11 -8.30
N LEU A 254 12.16 -13.81 -7.12
CA LEU A 254 10.73 -13.45 -6.98
C LEU A 254 10.30 -12.31 -7.91
N THR A 255 11.12 -11.27 -8.04
CA THR A 255 10.84 -10.13 -8.94
C THR A 255 10.67 -10.54 -10.40
N LYS A 256 11.27 -11.67 -10.79
CA LYS A 256 11.25 -12.18 -12.17
C LYS A 256 10.21 -13.29 -12.38
N THR A 257 9.94 -14.11 -11.36
CA THR A 257 9.16 -15.35 -11.52
C THR A 257 7.80 -15.31 -10.84
N PHE A 258 7.65 -14.56 -9.76
CA PHE A 258 6.45 -14.57 -8.91
C PHE A 258 5.68 -13.26 -8.98
N LEU A 259 6.33 -12.12 -8.69
CA LEU A 259 5.66 -10.81 -8.66
C LEU A 259 4.98 -10.42 -9.99
N PRO A 260 5.54 -10.74 -11.18
CA PRO A 260 4.86 -10.46 -12.44
C PRO A 260 3.56 -11.24 -12.67
N LYS A 261 3.29 -12.28 -11.87
CA LYS A 261 2.03 -13.06 -11.93
C LYS A 261 0.92 -12.46 -11.07
N ILE A 262 1.24 -11.50 -10.20
CA ILE A 262 0.29 -10.88 -9.27
C ILE A 262 -0.48 -9.80 -10.01
N GLU A 263 -1.81 -9.91 -10.04
CA GLU A 263 -2.70 -8.87 -10.53
C GLU A 263 -3.00 -7.85 -9.43
N THR A 264 -2.71 -6.58 -9.67
CA THR A 264 -3.02 -5.51 -8.72
C THR A 264 -4.47 -5.08 -8.85
N ILE A 265 -5.31 -5.58 -7.93
CA ILE A 265 -6.76 -5.34 -8.01
C ILE A 265 -7.19 -4.08 -7.29
N TYR A 266 -6.49 -3.68 -6.23
CA TYR A 266 -6.73 -2.42 -5.54
C TYR A 266 -5.43 -1.88 -4.97
N TYR A 267 -5.14 -0.59 -5.21
CA TYR A 267 -3.86 -0.01 -4.82
C TYR A 267 -3.97 1.47 -4.51
N ILE A 268 -3.42 1.89 -3.37
CA ILE A 268 -3.23 3.29 -2.98
C ILE A 268 -1.80 3.47 -2.48
N HIS A 269 -1.04 4.35 -3.12
CA HIS A 269 0.27 4.78 -2.64
C HIS A 269 0.41 6.30 -2.69
N ASN A 270 0.61 6.90 -1.52
CA ASN A 270 0.72 8.34 -1.38
C ASN A 270 2.18 8.80 -1.43
N PHE A 271 2.42 9.89 -2.13
CA PHE A 271 3.72 10.53 -2.27
C PHE A 271 3.75 11.83 -1.45
N LYS A 272 4.78 11.98 -0.63
CA LYS A 272 5.03 13.22 0.13
C LYS A 272 5.71 14.31 -0.70
N GLY A 273 5.65 15.53 -0.16
CA GLY A 273 6.43 16.67 -0.61
C GLY A 273 5.60 17.71 -1.35
N ARG A 274 6.30 18.75 -1.84
CA ARG A 274 5.67 19.90 -2.52
C ARG A 274 4.79 19.50 -3.72
N ASN A 275 5.15 18.41 -4.38
CA ASN A 275 4.44 17.85 -5.53
C ASN A 275 3.73 16.54 -5.21
N GLY A 276 3.36 16.33 -3.95
CA GLY A 276 2.66 15.13 -3.52
C GLY A 276 1.43 14.79 -4.37
N GLY A 277 1.04 13.54 -4.28
CA GLY A 277 -0.04 12.94 -5.04
C GLY A 277 -0.20 11.48 -4.66
N THR A 278 -1.04 10.77 -5.39
CA THR A 278 -1.42 9.40 -5.08
C THR A 278 -1.43 8.56 -6.33
N LEU A 279 -0.71 7.43 -6.33
CA LEU A 279 -0.89 6.38 -7.32
C LEU A 279 -2.07 5.52 -6.87
N PHE A 280 -3.09 5.42 -7.72
CA PHE A 280 -4.34 4.73 -7.44
C PHE A 280 -4.66 3.71 -8.53
N ARG A 281 -5.16 2.53 -8.14
CA ARG A 281 -5.73 1.52 -9.03
C ARG A 281 -6.96 0.91 -8.37
N CYS A 282 -8.01 0.73 -9.16
CA CYS A 282 -9.15 -0.12 -8.82
C CYS A 282 -9.50 -0.92 -10.08
N TYR A 283 -9.36 -2.24 -10.01
CA TYR A 283 -9.62 -3.13 -11.14
C TYR A 283 -11.10 -3.10 -11.54
N PRO A 284 -11.43 -3.14 -12.86
CA PRO A 284 -10.53 -3.28 -14.01
C PRO A 284 -9.97 -1.96 -14.57
N GLY A 285 -10.35 -0.80 -14.01
CA GLY A 285 -9.93 0.53 -14.50
C GLY A 285 -8.42 0.78 -14.41
N PRO A 286 -7.87 1.75 -15.17
CA PRO A 286 -6.43 1.96 -15.34
C PRO A 286 -5.70 2.41 -14.06
N TRP A 287 -4.37 2.40 -14.08
CA TRP A 287 -3.57 3.10 -13.08
C TRP A 287 -3.74 4.60 -13.26
N LYS A 288 -3.97 5.32 -12.16
CA LYS A 288 -4.16 6.78 -12.15
C LYS A 288 -3.16 7.42 -11.20
N VAL A 289 -2.55 8.53 -11.63
CA VAL A 289 -1.82 9.42 -10.73
C VAL A 289 -2.71 10.60 -10.42
N LEU A 290 -3.15 10.69 -9.16
CA LEU A 290 -4.07 11.68 -8.67
C LEU A 290 -3.33 12.75 -7.86
N ARG A 291 -3.90 13.96 -7.82
CA ARG A 291 -3.47 15.02 -6.92
C ARG A 291 -4.66 15.66 -6.25
N GLN A 292 -4.56 15.84 -4.93
CA GLN A 292 -5.56 16.55 -4.17
C GLN A 292 -5.41 18.07 -4.37
N LEU A 293 -6.48 18.71 -4.83
CA LEU A 293 -6.60 20.16 -5.00
C LEU A 293 -7.93 20.61 -4.38
N ASN A 294 -7.87 21.50 -3.38
CA ASN A 294 -9.05 22.03 -2.69
C ASN A 294 -10.02 20.93 -2.18
N GLY A 295 -9.47 19.85 -1.62
CA GLY A 295 -10.25 18.71 -1.10
C GLY A 295 -10.84 17.79 -2.17
N LYS A 296 -10.47 17.95 -3.44
CA LYS A 296 -10.89 17.06 -4.54
C LYS A 296 -9.68 16.42 -5.22
N TYR A 297 -9.81 15.16 -5.64
CA TYR A 297 -8.79 14.48 -6.43
C TYR A 297 -8.95 14.80 -7.92
N VAL A 298 -7.86 15.21 -8.55
CA VAL A 298 -7.76 15.43 -9.99
C VAL A 298 -6.79 14.41 -10.58
N CYS A 299 -7.21 13.72 -11.63
CA CYS A 299 -6.35 12.79 -12.36
C CYS A 299 -5.35 13.58 -13.22
N LEU A 300 -4.06 13.35 -13.00
CA LEU A 300 -2.96 13.99 -13.74
C LEU A 300 -2.46 13.12 -14.89
N HIS A 301 -2.52 11.80 -14.72
CA HIS A 301 -2.01 10.82 -15.68
C HIS A 301 -2.73 9.48 -15.49
N GLN A 302 -2.89 8.74 -16.57
CA GLN A 302 -3.45 7.39 -16.55
C GLN A 302 -2.71 6.46 -17.51
N GLN A 303 -2.57 5.19 -17.13
CA GLN A 303 -1.98 4.15 -17.99
C GLN A 303 -2.42 2.74 -17.58
N GLU A 304 -2.32 1.79 -18.51
CA GLU A 304 -2.75 0.40 -18.26
C GLU A 304 -1.75 -0.40 -17.43
N THR A 305 -0.45 -0.16 -17.63
CA THR A 305 0.62 -0.88 -16.94
C THR A 305 1.02 -0.16 -15.66
N MET A 306 1.35 -0.89 -14.59
CA MET A 306 1.82 -0.30 -13.34
C MET A 306 3.06 0.58 -13.58
N PRO A 307 3.02 1.89 -13.28
CA PRO A 307 4.22 2.73 -13.33
C PRO A 307 5.14 2.41 -12.15
N SER A 308 6.44 2.66 -12.31
CA SER A 308 7.34 2.56 -11.15
C SER A 308 7.12 3.73 -10.18
N LEU A 309 7.31 3.52 -8.88
CA LEU A 309 7.21 4.61 -7.90
C LEU A 309 8.18 5.78 -8.23
N LYS A 310 9.35 5.46 -8.81
CA LYS A 310 10.33 6.45 -9.26
C LYS A 310 9.80 7.30 -10.42
N GLU A 311 9.20 6.66 -11.42
CA GLU A 311 8.57 7.33 -12.57
C GLU A 311 7.45 8.27 -12.11
N VAL A 312 6.56 7.79 -11.23
CA VAL A 312 5.49 8.64 -10.67
C VAL A 312 6.08 9.85 -9.94
N ALA A 313 7.03 9.62 -9.04
CA ALA A 313 7.61 10.67 -8.21
C ALA A 313 8.42 11.71 -9.01
N LEU A 314 9.21 11.26 -9.99
CA LEU A 314 10.18 12.12 -10.68
C LEU A 314 9.68 12.67 -12.02
N ASP A 315 8.84 11.93 -12.75
CA ASP A 315 8.47 12.30 -14.12
C ASP A 315 7.02 12.81 -14.19
N ILE A 316 6.09 12.12 -13.52
CA ILE A 316 4.65 12.46 -13.60
C ILE A 316 4.31 13.61 -12.66
N LEU A 317 4.63 13.48 -11.36
CA LEU A 317 4.24 14.47 -10.35
C LEU A 317 4.99 15.81 -10.50
N THR A 318 6.21 15.80 -11.06
CA THR A 318 7.01 17.02 -11.25
C THR A 318 6.65 17.78 -12.54
N SER A 319 6.33 17.07 -13.64
CA SER A 319 6.10 17.66 -14.96
C SER A 319 4.86 18.55 -15.01
N THR A 320 3.86 18.28 -14.15
CA THR A 320 2.62 19.07 -14.09
C THR A 320 2.79 20.47 -13.47
N GLN A 321 3.99 20.85 -13.00
CA GLN A 321 4.26 22.24 -12.59
C GLN A 321 4.23 23.22 -13.78
N SER A 322 4.54 22.77 -15.00
CA SER A 322 4.64 23.66 -16.18
C SER A 322 3.31 24.33 -16.56
N PHE A 323 2.18 23.79 -16.09
CA PHE A 323 0.85 24.36 -16.34
C PHE A 323 0.46 25.48 -15.38
N LYS A 324 1.08 25.61 -14.20
CA LYS A 324 0.82 26.72 -13.28
C LYS A 324 1.52 28.02 -13.65
N SER A 325 2.41 28.02 -14.65
CA SER A 325 3.01 29.24 -15.21
C SER A 325 2.27 29.79 -16.45
N LEU A 326 1.14 29.18 -16.82
CA LEU A 326 0.34 29.56 -18.00
C LEU A 326 -1.12 29.94 -17.66
N LEU A 327 -1.44 30.08 -16.37
CA LEU A 327 -2.64 30.73 -15.84
C LEU A 327 -2.22 31.89 -14.94
#